data_AF-A0A368FIU1-F1
#
_entry.id   AF-A0A368FIU1-F1
#
_cell.length_a   1.000
_cell.length_b   1.000
_cell.length_c   1.000
_cell.angle_alpha   90.00
_cell.angle_beta   90.00
_cell.angle_gamma   90.00
#
_symmetry.space_group_name_H-M   'P 1'
#
loop_
_entity.id
_entity.type
_entity.pdbx_description
1 polymer ?
#
loop_
_entity_poly.entity_id
_entity_poly.type
_entity_poly.pdbx_seq_one_letter_code
_entity_poly.pdbx_strand_id
1 'polypeptide(L)' 'MDSLDLSRVKVSDADACLVLANKYSTNPDAEDAANIMRVISIKNYSSDIRVIVQLMQYHNKVRRSN' A
#
# COMPACT_ATOMS: atom_id res chain seq x y z
N MET A 1 1.85 11.41 1.40
CA MET A 1 1.68 11.05 2.82
C MET A 1 2.67 11.89 3.59
N ASP A 2 2.19 12.66 4.56
CA ASP A 2 3.06 13.52 5.34
C ASP A 2 3.77 12.70 6.42
N SER A 3 5.05 12.94 6.66
CA SER A 3 5.81 12.21 7.68
C SER A 3 5.27 12.51 9.09
N LEU A 4 4.62 13.67 9.25
CA LEU A 4 3.95 14.07 10.47
C LEU A 4 2.79 13.13 10.85
N ASP A 5 2.02 12.68 9.86
CA ASP A 5 0.89 11.77 10.11
C ASP A 5 1.37 10.39 10.57
N LEU A 6 2.47 9.90 9.98
CA LEU A 6 3.11 8.63 10.37
C LEU A 6 3.64 8.68 11.81
N SER A 7 4.17 9.83 12.24
CA SER A 7 4.60 10.05 13.62
C SER A 7 3.41 10.09 14.58
N ARG A 8 2.31 10.76 14.21
CA ARG A 8 1.09 10.85 15.04
C ARG A 8 0.44 9.50 15.30
N VAL A 9 0.42 8.62 14.29
CA VAL A 9 -0.14 7.26 14.44
C VAL A 9 0.86 6.25 15.01
N LYS A 10 2.06 6.70 15.40
CA LYS A 10 3.11 5.88 15.99
C LYS A 10 3.40 4.61 15.18
N VAL A 11 3.65 4.78 13.88
CA VAL A 11 4.00 3.64 12.99
C VAL A 11 5.19 2.83 13.52
N SER A 12 6.14 3.45 14.23
CA SER A 12 7.27 2.76 14.85
C SER A 12 6.86 1.74 15.92
N ASP A 13 5.75 2.00 16.62
CA ASP A 13 5.27 1.18 17.74
C ASP A 13 4.17 0.20 17.30
N ALA A 14 3.74 0.27 16.04
CA ALA A 14 2.67 -0.56 15.50
C ALA A 14 3.21 -1.89 14.97
N ASP A 15 2.52 -2.99 15.28
CA ASP A 15 2.90 -4.33 14.79
C ASP A 15 2.71 -4.50 13.27
N ALA A 16 1.68 -3.88 12.71
CA ALA A 16 1.37 -3.96 11.28
C ALA A 16 0.63 -2.74 10.76
N CYS A 17 0.86 -2.41 9.48
CA CYS A 17 0.12 -1.39 8.74
C CYS A 17 -0.65 -2.04 7.59
N LEU A 18 -1.95 -1.77 7.49
CA LEU A 18 -2.82 -2.30 6.45
C LEU A 18 -3.21 -1.17 5.48
N VAL A 19 -2.83 -1.31 4.21
CA VAL A 19 -3.20 -0.39 3.12
C VAL A 19 -4.32 -1.04 2.31
N LEU A 20 -5.54 -0.56 2.51
CA LEU A 20 -6.73 -1.01 1.79
C LEU A 20 -6.90 -0.23 0.49
N ALA A 21 -7.12 -0.92 -0.61
CA ALA A 21 -7.45 -0.30 -1.89
C ALA A 21 -8.96 -0.13 -2.07
N ASN A 22 -9.35 0.93 -2.78
CA ASN A 22 -10.75 1.14 -3.15
C ASN A 22 -11.15 0.20 -4.31
N LYS A 23 -12.13 -0.69 -4.03
CA LYS A 23 -12.61 -1.67 -5.01
C LYS A 23 -13.38 -1.07 -6.19
N TYR A 24 -13.92 0.13 -6.02
CA TYR A 24 -14.75 0.81 -7.02
C TYR A 24 -13.99 1.95 -7.71
N SER A 25 -12.66 1.94 -7.66
CA SER A 25 -11.85 2.95 -8.34
C SER A 25 -12.06 2.90 -9.86
N THR A 26 -12.22 4.07 -10.46
CA THR A 26 -12.31 4.24 -11.92
C THR A 26 -11.00 3.96 -12.63
N ASN A 27 -9.86 4.03 -11.93
CA ASN A 27 -8.54 3.68 -12.45
C ASN A 27 -7.76 2.83 -11.43
N PRO A 28 -7.87 1.49 -11.53
CA PRO A 28 -7.20 0.57 -10.62
C PRO A 28 -5.67 0.63 -10.68
N ASP A 29 -5.08 0.88 -11.86
CA ASP A 29 -3.61 0.99 -12.01
C ASP A 29 -3.05 2.21 -11.27
N ALA A 30 -3.73 3.35 -11.38
CA ALA A 30 -3.35 4.56 -10.63
C ALA A 30 -3.51 4.36 -9.11
N GLU A 31 -4.53 3.60 -8.70
CA GLU A 31 -4.77 3.27 -7.30
C GLU A 31 -3.67 2.36 -6.74
N ASP A 32 -3.28 1.32 -7.50
CA ASP A 32 -2.20 0.41 -7.11
C ASP A 32 -0.85 1.16 -7.05
N ALA A 33 -0.55 2.04 -8.01
CA ALA A 33 0.63 2.90 -7.97
C ALA A 33 0.64 3.82 -6.72
N ALA A 34 -0.50 4.40 -6.38
CA ALA A 34 -0.64 5.21 -5.17
C ALA A 34 -0.44 4.38 -3.89
N ASN A 35 -0.97 3.16 -3.85
CA ASN A 35 -0.80 2.25 -2.73
C ASN A 35 0.65 1.79 -2.56
N ILE A 36 1.35 1.50 -3.66
CA ILE A 36 2.79 1.18 -3.63
C ILE A 36 3.59 2.37 -3.08
N MET A 37 3.33 3.59 -3.56
CA MET A 37 3.97 4.80 -3.04
C MET A 37 3.73 5.00 -1.54
N ARG A 38 2.52 4.69 -1.04
CA ARG A 38 2.22 4.74 0.40
C ARG A 38 3.06 3.72 1.19
N VAL A 39 3.13 2.48 0.72
CA VAL A 39 3.98 1.44 1.34
C VAL A 39 5.45 1.87 1.38
N ILE A 40 5.97 2.46 0.30
CA ILE A 40 7.35 2.97 0.25
C ILE A 40 7.55 4.05 1.31
N SER A 41 6.63 5.00 1.43
CA SER A 41 6.75 6.07 2.43
C SER A 41 6.73 5.54 3.88
N ILE A 42 5.92 4.53 4.16
CA ILE A 42 5.87 3.85 5.47
C ILE A 42 7.19 3.11 5.73
N LYS A 43 7.68 2.34 4.75
CA LYS A 43 8.95 1.62 4.86
C LYS A 43 10.17 2.55 4.98
N ASN A 44 10.10 3.72 4.37
CA ASN A 44 11.13 4.75 4.49
C ASN A 44 11.13 5.41 5.89
N TYR A 45 10.00 5.42 6.59
CA TYR A 45 9.90 5.92 7.96
C TYR A 45 10.26 4.85 9.00
N SER A 46 9.76 3.62 8.83
CA SER A 46 10.06 2.46 9.67
C SER A 46 10.22 1.23 8.79
N SER A 47 11.45 0.70 8.69
CA SER A 47 11.73 -0.47 7.85
C SER A 47 11.21 -1.77 8.44
N ASP A 48 11.09 -1.86 9.77
CA ASP A 48 10.78 -3.08 10.50
C ASP A 48 9.29 -3.40 10.59
N ILE A 49 8.41 -2.42 10.34
CA ILE A 49 6.96 -2.66 10.38
C ILE A 49 6.51 -3.60 9.26
N ARG A 50 5.58 -4.49 9.59
CA ARG A 50 4.90 -5.37 8.61
C ARG A 50 3.82 -4.57 7.87
N VAL A 51 4.01 -4.34 6.58
CA VAL A 51 3.02 -3.65 5.74
C VAL A 51 2.29 -4.65 4.85
N ILE A 52 0.97 -4.71 4.97
CA ILE A 52 0.08 -5.54 4.15
C ILE A 52 -0.68 -4.59 3.23
N VAL A 53 -0.59 -4.81 1.92
CA VAL A 53 -1.28 -4.00 0.91
C VAL A 53 -2.27 -4.85 0.13
N GLN A 54 -3.48 -4.35 -0.04
CA GLN A 54 -4.46 -4.94 -0.94
C GLN A 54 -4.29 -4.29 -2.32
N LEU A 55 -3.92 -5.07 -3.33
CA LEU A 55 -3.82 -4.59 -4.72
C LEU A 55 -5.06 -5.02 -5.51
N MET A 56 -5.57 -4.10 -6.34
CA MET A 56 -6.80 -4.27 -7.09
C MET A 56 -6.59 -4.98 -8.42
N GLN A 57 -5.45 -4.75 -9.07
CA GLN A 57 -5.13 -5.36 -10.36
C GLN A 57 -3.77 -6.05 -10.32
N TYR A 58 -3.84 -7.37 -10.23
CA TYR A 58 -2.77 -8.23 -10.73
C TYR A 58 -2.89 -8.25 -12.25
N HIS A 59 -2.36 -7.24 -12.95
CA HIS A 59 -2.33 -7.18 -14.41
C HIS A 59 -1.47 -8.29 -15.08
N ASN A 60 -1.27 -9.45 -14.45
CA ASN A 60 -0.60 -10.60 -15.06
C ASN A 60 -0.82 -12.00 -14.43
N LYS A 61 -1.75 -12.29 -13.48
CA LYS A 61 -1.83 -13.68 -12.93
C LYS A 61 -2.65 -14.62 -13.80
N VAL A 62 -3.49 -14.09 -14.70
CA VAL A 62 -4.36 -14.94 -15.54
C VAL A 62 -4.53 -14.34 -16.93
N ARG A 63 -3.43 -14.00 -17.61
CA ARG A 63 -3.43 -14.25 -19.05
C ARG A 63 -3.07 -15.72 -19.22
N ARG A 64 -4.05 -16.59 -18.95
CA ARG A 64 -3.99 -17.99 -19.38
C ARG A 64 -3.83 -17.95 -20.90
N SER A 65 -2.69 -18.44 -21.37
CA SER A 65 -2.47 -18.77 -22.77
C SER A 65 -3.61 -19.67 -23.24
N ASN A 66 -4.26 -19.28 -24.32
CA ASN A 66 -4.99 -20.19 -25.21
C ASN A 66 -4.08 -20.48 -26.40
#